data_AF-A0A7V1I4Y5-F1
#
_entry.id   AF-A0A7V1I4Y5-F1
#
_cell.length_a   1.000
_cell.length_b   1.000
_cell.length_c   1.000
_cell.angle_alpha   90.00
_cell.angle_beta   90.00
_cell.angle_gamma   90.00
#
_symmetry.space_group_name_H-M   'P 1'
#
loop_
_entity.id
_entity.type
_entity.pdbx_description
1 polymer ?
#
loop_
_entity_poly.entity_id
_entity_poly.type
_entity_poly.pdbx_seq_one_letter_code
_entity_poly.pdbx_strand_id
1 'polypeptide(L)'
;MQKREIWATRIGLVFAAAGNAIGLGNLLRFPSKVALYGGGAFIIPYFISFFLLGIPLMILEWTIGRYAGSKGHGSMVGIMGEFFNHSYLARIVGSLGVAIPFLII
;
A
#
# COMPACT_ATOMS: atom_id res chain seq x y z
N MET A 1 -27.19 -2.07 7.66
CA MET A 1 -25.79 -1.81 7.24
C MET A 1 -24.92 -1.84 8.49
N GLN A 2 -23.91 -2.70 8.54
CA GLN A 2 -23.00 -2.79 9.68
C GLN A 2 -22.13 -1.51 9.72
N LYS A 3 -21.95 -0.93 10.91
CA LYS A 3 -21.14 0.29 11.08
C LYS A 3 -19.68 -0.04 10.76
N ARG A 4 -19.02 0.80 9.96
CA ARG A 4 -17.61 0.59 9.58
C ARG A 4 -16.72 0.67 10.82
N GLU A 5 -15.80 -0.29 10.92
CA GLU A 5 -14.76 -0.30 11.95
C GLU A 5 -13.82 0.90 11.79
N ILE A 6 -13.44 1.52 12.91
CA ILE A 6 -12.54 2.67 12.97
C ILE A 6 -11.39 2.41 13.95
N TRP A 7 -10.24 3.01 13.67
CA TRP A 7 -9.08 2.91 14.56
C TRP A 7 -9.37 3.61 15.89
N ALA A 8 -9.19 2.87 16.99
CA ALA A 8 -9.44 3.39 18.34
C ALA A 8 -8.46 4.51 18.75
N THR A 9 -7.19 4.40 18.34
CA THR A 9 -6.16 5.40 18.66
C THR A 9 -5.26 5.68 17.45
N ARG A 10 -4.73 6.91 17.40
CA ARG A 10 -3.76 7.31 16.37
C ARG A 10 -2.47 6.50 16.46
N ILE A 11 -2.01 6.23 17.68
CA ILE A 11 -0.79 5.44 17.93
C ILE A 11 -1.00 3.99 17.47
N GLY A 12 -2.14 3.38 17.77
CA GLY A 12 -2.49 2.04 17.29
C GLY A 12 -2.51 1.96 15.75
N LEU A 13 -3.07 2.98 15.09
CA LEU A 13 -3.03 3.10 13.63
C LEU A 13 -1.59 3.17 13.09
N VAL A 14 -0.73 4.01 13.69
CA VAL A 14 0.67 4.15 13.25
C VAL A 14 1.42 2.83 13.43
N PHE A 15 1.28 2.15 14.56
CA PHE A 15 1.94 0.86 14.77
C PHE A 15 1.41 -0.24 13.86
N ALA A 16 0.10 -0.30 13.60
CA ALA A 16 -0.46 -1.25 12.63
C ALA A 16 0.10 -1.02 11.22
N ALA A 17 0.18 0.25 10.78
CA ALA A 17 0.75 0.60 9.49
C ALA A 17 2.27 0.33 9.42
N ALA A 18 3.01 0.63 10.49
CA ALA A 18 4.43 0.34 10.58
C ALA A 18 4.69 -1.18 10.57
N GLY A 19 3.90 -1.97 11.29
CA GLY A 19 3.97 -3.43 11.27
C GLY A 19 3.63 -4.04 9.92
N ASN A 20 2.72 -3.42 9.15
CA ASN A 20 2.46 -3.81 7.75
C ASN A 20 3.69 -3.58 6.85
N ALA A 21 4.39 -2.46 7.04
CA ALA A 21 5.55 -2.10 6.20
C ALA A 21 6.86 -2.79 6.61
N ILE A 22 7.07 -3.04 7.90
CA ILE A 22 8.31 -3.63 8.44
C ILE A 22 8.14 -5.16 8.52
N GLY A 23 8.83 -5.88 7.63
CA GLY A 23 8.81 -7.35 7.62
C GLY A 23 10.08 -7.98 7.05
N LEU A 24 9.94 -9.19 6.49
CA LEU A 24 11.05 -9.95 5.90
C LEU A 24 11.77 -9.19 4.77
N GLY A 25 11.08 -8.27 4.10
CA GLY A 25 11.69 -7.39 3.10
C GLY A 25 12.83 -6.55 3.68
N ASN A 26 12.66 -6.01 4.88
CA ASN A 26 13.68 -5.16 5.52
C ASN A 26 14.83 -5.99 6.10
N LEU A 27 14.54 -7.19 6.61
CA LEU A 27 15.53 -8.03 7.28
C LEU A 27 16.35 -8.90 6.32
N LEU A 28 15.72 -9.42 5.26
CA LEU A 28 16.35 -10.37 4.34
C LEU A 28 16.61 -9.73 2.98
N ARG A 29 15.56 -9.18 2.35
CA ARG A 29 15.67 -8.70 0.96
C ARG A 29 16.56 -7.47 0.85
N PHE A 30 16.44 -6.50 1.75
CA PHE A 30 17.23 -5.27 1.69
C PHE A 30 18.74 -5.54 1.84
N PRO A 31 19.24 -6.25 2.87
CA PRO A 31 20.68 -6.56 2.98
C PRO A 31 21.21 -7.36 1.79
N SER A 32 20.46 -8.35 1.29
CA SER A 32 20.87 -9.10 0.09
C SER A 32 20.99 -8.21 -1.15
N LYS A 33 20.08 -7.24 -1.33
CA LYS A 33 20.11 -6.32 -2.47
C LYS A 33 21.25 -5.31 -2.33
N VAL A 34 21.48 -4.78 -1.14
CA VAL A 34 22.65 -3.92 -0.84
C VAL A 34 23.94 -4.66 -1.16
N ALA A 35 24.10 -5.90 -0.67
CA ALA A 35 25.29 -6.70 -0.94
C ALA A 35 25.50 -7.00 -2.44
N LEU A 36 24.44 -7.30 -3.17
CA LEU A 36 24.50 -7.63 -4.61
C LEU A 36 24.81 -6.41 -5.49
N TYR A 37 24.33 -5.21 -5.12
CA TYR A 37 24.40 -4.01 -5.96
C TYR A 37 25.45 -2.99 -5.49
N GLY A 38 26.60 -3.46 -5.00
CA GLY A 38 27.74 -2.59 -4.68
C GLY A 38 27.66 -1.89 -3.33
N GLY A 39 26.93 -2.46 -2.36
CA GLY A 39 26.91 -2.02 -0.97
C GLY A 39 26.40 -0.58 -0.83
N GLY A 40 27.28 0.31 -0.37
CA GLY A 40 26.97 1.73 -0.18
C GLY A 40 26.50 2.45 -1.45
N ALA A 41 26.95 2.01 -2.64
CA ALA A 41 26.53 2.62 -3.91
C ALA A 41 25.02 2.45 -4.17
N PHE A 42 24.42 1.34 -3.72
CA PHE A 42 22.98 1.07 -3.86
C PHE A 42 22.11 2.05 -3.06
N ILE A 43 22.65 2.66 -2.00
CA ILE A 43 21.90 3.55 -1.10
C ILE A 43 21.46 4.83 -1.80
N ILE A 44 22.24 5.33 -2.77
CA ILE A 44 21.91 6.56 -3.52
C ILE A 44 20.63 6.38 -4.36
N PRO A 45 20.55 5.44 -5.32
CA PRO A 45 19.31 5.23 -6.07
C PRO A 45 18.17 4.74 -5.16
N TYR A 46 18.46 4.05 -4.06
CA TYR A 46 17.44 3.68 -3.06
C TYR A 46 16.74 4.92 -2.48
N PHE A 47 17.49 5.90 -1.97
CA PHE A 47 16.90 7.13 -1.44
C PHE A 47 16.20 7.97 -2.51
N ILE A 48 16.75 8.05 -3.72
CA ILE A 48 16.08 8.73 -4.84
C ILE A 48 14.72 8.08 -5.10
N SER A 49 14.66 6.76 -5.18
CA SER A 49 13.39 6.02 -5.36
C SER A 49 12.44 6.20 -4.17
N PHE A 50 12.97 6.28 -2.95
CA PHE A 50 12.18 6.51 -1.74
C PHE A 50 11.49 7.87 -1.75
N PHE A 51 12.20 8.94 -2.12
CA PHE A 51 11.63 10.29 -2.17
C PHE A 51 10.71 10.51 -3.39
N LEU A 52 11.05 9.93 -4.54
CA LEU A 52 10.27 10.14 -5.77
C LEU A 52 9.08 9.19 -5.92
N LEU A 53 9.17 7.97 -5.38
CA LEU A 53 8.13 6.95 -5.52
C LEU A 53 7.59 6.52 -4.16
N GLY A 54 8.44 6.15 -3.22
CA GLY A 54 8.01 5.61 -1.92
C GLY A 54 7.06 6.54 -1.16
N ILE A 55 7.50 7.75 -0.86
CA ILE A 55 6.69 8.74 -0.11
C ILE A 55 5.44 9.16 -0.91
N PRO A 56 5.54 9.57 -2.20
CA PRO A 56 4.36 9.99 -2.96
C PRO A 56 3.32 8.89 -3.11
N LEU A 57 3.72 7.65 -3.40
CA LEU A 57 2.80 6.52 -3.53
C LEU A 57 2.14 6.19 -2.18
N MET A 58 2.89 6.21 -1.07
CA MET A 58 2.31 6.00 0.25
C MET A 58 1.23 7.04 0.59
N ILE A 59 1.49 8.33 0.31
CA ILE A 59 0.51 9.41 0.52
C ILE A 59 -0.71 9.21 -0.37
N LEU A 60 -0.50 8.83 -1.63
CA LEU A 60 -1.57 8.55 -2.59
C LEU A 60 -2.48 7.41 -2.10
N GLU A 61 -1.90 6.26 -1.76
CA GLU A 61 -2.64 5.10 -1.25
C GLU A 61 -3.42 5.41 0.02
N TRP A 62 -2.81 6.12 0.98
CA TRP A 62 -3.49 6.55 2.20
C TRP A 62 -4.64 7.52 1.94
N THR A 63 -4.51 8.40 0.96
CA THR A 63 -5.53 9.39 0.63
C THR A 63 -6.72 8.71 -0.06
N ILE A 64 -6.44 7.86 -1.06
CA ILE A 64 -7.46 7.10 -1.78
C ILE A 64 -8.20 6.14 -0.83
N GLY A 65 -7.46 5.41 0.01
CA GLY A 65 -8.03 4.46 0.97
C GLY A 65 -8.94 5.14 2.00
N ARG A 66 -8.55 6.33 2.49
CA ARG A 66 -9.41 7.13 3.39
C ARG A 66 -10.65 7.67 2.68
N TYR A 67 -10.49 8.17 1.46
CA TYR A 67 -11.61 8.69 0.65
C TYR A 67 -12.65 7.61 0.38
N ALA A 68 -12.26 6.50 -0.25
CA ALA A 68 -13.17 5.38 -0.48
C ALA A 68 -13.69 4.77 0.83
N GLY A 69 -12.86 4.87 1.88
CA GLY A 69 -13.20 4.49 3.24
C GLY A 69 -14.45 5.19 3.79
N SER A 70 -14.52 6.50 3.58
CA SER A 70 -15.68 7.32 3.97
C SER A 70 -16.96 6.94 3.23
N LYS A 71 -16.84 6.33 2.05
CA LYS A 71 -17.94 5.86 1.20
C LYS A 71 -18.30 4.39 1.42
N GLY A 72 -17.72 3.74 2.42
CA GLY A 72 -18.02 2.34 2.76
C GLY A 72 -17.21 1.30 1.99
N HIS A 73 -16.25 1.71 1.15
CA HIS A 73 -15.40 0.81 0.39
C HIS A 73 -14.04 0.62 1.06
N GLY A 74 -13.50 -0.60 1.05
CA GLY A 74 -12.19 -0.91 1.66
C GLY A 74 -11.23 -1.65 0.73
N SER A 75 -11.74 -2.20 -0.38
CA SER A 75 -10.96 -2.95 -1.36
C SER A 75 -10.73 -2.13 -2.63
N MET A 76 -9.72 -2.53 -3.41
CA MET A 76 -9.41 -1.89 -4.69
C MET A 76 -10.56 -1.98 -5.69
N VAL A 77 -11.39 -3.03 -5.62
CA VAL A 77 -12.64 -3.15 -6.42
C VAL A 77 -13.61 -2.02 -6.10
N GLY A 78 -13.85 -1.75 -4.81
CA GLY A 78 -14.75 -0.68 -4.38
C GLY A 78 -14.18 0.71 -4.66
N ILE A 79 -12.87 0.88 -4.46
CA ILE A 79 -12.15 2.12 -4.83
C ILE A 79 -12.33 2.40 -6.33
N MET A 80 -12.02 1.44 -7.20
CA MET A 80 -12.12 1.68 -8.65
C MET A 80 -13.56 1.86 -9.12
N GLY A 81 -14.52 1.16 -8.51
CA GLY A 81 -15.94 1.40 -8.76
C GLY A 81 -16.33 2.85 -8.47
N GLU A 82 -15.82 3.43 -7.39
CA GLU A 82 -16.11 4.80 -6.99
C GLU A 82 -15.53 5.86 -7.94
N PHE A 83 -14.31 5.64 -8.46
CA PHE A 83 -13.66 6.59 -9.37
C PHE A 83 -14.17 6.51 -10.81
N PHE A 84 -14.68 5.35 -11.25
CA PHE A 84 -15.04 5.09 -12.65
C PHE A 84 -16.51 4.68 -12.83
N ASN A 85 -17.43 5.23 -12.03
CA ASN A 85 -18.88 5.01 -12.13
C ASN A 85 -19.30 3.53 -12.21
N HIS A 86 -18.63 2.67 -11.44
CA HIS A 86 -18.95 1.24 -11.34
C HIS A 86 -18.94 0.48 -12.68
N SER A 87 -18.18 0.98 -13.67
CA SER A 87 -17.98 0.30 -14.95
C SER A 87 -17.44 -1.12 -14.74
N TYR A 88 -17.85 -2.05 -15.61
CA TYR A 88 -17.40 -3.45 -15.59
C TYR A 88 -15.87 -3.55 -15.60
N LEU A 89 -15.20 -2.71 -16.41
CA LEU A 89 -13.75 -2.66 -16.50
C LEU A 89 -13.10 -2.20 -15.19
N ALA A 90 -13.70 -1.24 -14.48
CA ALA A 90 -13.18 -0.76 -13.21
C ALA A 90 -13.22 -1.84 -12.13
N ARG A 91 -14.24 -2.70 -12.15
CA ARG A 91 -14.33 -3.85 -11.23
C ARG A 91 -13.31 -4.93 -11.58
N ILE A 92 -13.06 -5.18 -12.87
CA ILE A 92 -12.01 -6.10 -13.30
C ILE A 92 -10.62 -5.61 -12.89
N VAL A 93 -10.27 -4.37 -13.24
CA VAL A 93 -8.98 -3.77 -12.86
C VAL A 93 -8.83 -3.72 -11.34
N GLY A 94 -9.91 -3.38 -10.64
CA GLY A 94 -9.95 -3.42 -9.18
C GLY A 94 -9.73 -4.81 -8.59
N SER A 95 -10.20 -5.86 -9.26
CA SER A 95 -10.03 -7.25 -8.80
C SER A 95 -8.59 -7.74 -8.92
N LEU A 96 -7.84 -7.24 -9.92
CA LEU A 96 -6.39 -7.49 -10.02
C LEU A 96 -5.65 -6.93 -8.80
N GLY A 97 -6.03 -5.74 -8.33
CA GLY A 97 -5.47 -5.16 -7.11
C GLY A 97 -5.73 -5.97 -5.84
N VAL A 98 -6.79 -6.78 -5.81
CA VAL A 98 -7.08 -7.70 -4.72
C VAL A 98 -6.29 -9.00 -4.86
N ALA A 99 -6.04 -9.47 -6.08
CA ALA A 99 -5.33 -10.72 -6.33
C ALA A 99 -3.85 -10.68 -5.90
N ILE A 100 -3.17 -9.53 -6.03
CA ILE A 100 -1.75 -9.39 -5.69
C ILE A 100 -1.45 -9.80 -4.23
N PRO A 101 -2.15 -9.29 -3.21
CA PRO A 101 -1.99 -9.76 -1.83
C PRO A 101 -2.14 -11.27 -1.64
N PHE A 102 -3.05 -11.93 -2.36
CA PHE A 102 -3.25 -13.39 -2.27
C PHE A 102 -2.12 -14.20 -2.92
N LEU A 103 -1.42 -13.64 -3.91
CA LEU A 103 -0.31 -14.31 -4.60
C LEU A 103 1.03 -14.18 -3.87
N ILE A 104 1.16 -13.16 -3.01
CA ILE A 104 2.39 -12.89 -2.26
C ILE A 104 2.47 -13.74 -0.98
N ILE A 105 1.32 -14.17 -0.46
CA ILE A 105 1.20 -15.14 0.66
C ILE A 105 1.36 -16.55 0.10
#